data_AF-A0A2D9N2Q9-F1
#
_entry.id   AF-A0A2D9N2Q9-F1
#
_cell.length_a   1.000
_cell.length_b   1.000
_cell.length_c   1.000
_cell.angle_alpha   90.00
_cell.angle_beta   90.00
_cell.angle_gamma   90.00
#
_symmetry.space_group_name_H-M   'P 1'
#
loop_
_entity.id
_entity.type
_entity.pdbx_description
1 polymer ?
#
loop_
_entity_poly.entity_id
_entity_poly.type
_entity_poly.pdbx_seq_one_letter_code
_entity_poly.pdbx_strand_id
1 'polypeptide(L)' 'MSDHQDSEHFAYDKTWHDIETMLDKAERKQNSHYMSMLDGPKKKRMYHMRNYKALEGVVKALRWVLGDKDIDHPLE' A
#
# COMPACT_ATOMS: atom_id res chain seq x y z
N MET A 1 23.20 -12.99 12.13
CA MET A 1 22.33 -12.95 10.95
C MET A 1 22.81 -11.79 10.09
N SER A 2 22.99 -12.01 8.78
CA SER A 2 23.85 -11.20 7.91
C SER A 2 23.14 -9.93 7.41
N ASP A 3 23.24 -8.84 8.16
CA ASP A 3 22.73 -7.50 7.79
C ASP A 3 23.36 -6.92 6.50
N HIS A 4 24.43 -7.54 6.02
CA HIS A 4 25.17 -7.10 4.82
C HIS A 4 24.62 -7.64 3.49
N GLN A 5 23.65 -8.55 3.49
CA GLN A 5 23.08 -9.09 2.23
C GLN A 5 21.97 -8.21 1.65
N ASP A 6 21.22 -7.51 2.50
CA ASP A 6 20.07 -6.71 2.05
C ASP A 6 20.48 -5.39 1.38
N SER A 7 21.69 -4.89 1.66
CA SER A 7 22.19 -3.65 1.05
C SER A 7 22.41 -3.77 -0.46
N GLU A 8 22.60 -4.97 -1.01
CA GLU A 8 22.71 -5.18 -2.47
C GLU A 8 21.34 -5.27 -3.17
N HIS A 9 20.27 -5.52 -2.41
CA HIS A 9 18.93 -5.70 -2.97
C HIS A 9 18.14 -4.40 -3.13
N PHE A 10 18.49 -3.35 -2.38
CA PHE A 10 17.77 -2.08 -2.39
C PHE A 10 18.56 -1.00 -3.13
N ALA A 11 17.92 -0.35 -4.11
CA ALA A 11 18.55 0.70 -4.91
C ALA A 11 18.63 2.07 -4.21
N TYR A 12 17.82 2.31 -3.17
CA TYR A 12 17.73 3.56 -2.41
C TYR A 12 17.61 4.84 -3.26
N ASP A 13 17.10 4.72 -4.48
CA ASP A 13 17.05 5.75 -5.53
C ASP A 13 15.63 6.35 -5.69
N LYS A 14 14.68 5.95 -4.85
CA LYS A 14 13.28 6.39 -4.93
C LYS A 14 13.15 7.80 -4.41
N THR A 15 12.60 8.68 -5.24
CA THR A 15 12.35 10.08 -4.91
C THR A 15 11.01 10.26 -4.20
N TRP A 16 10.79 11.43 -3.58
CA TRP A 16 9.48 11.80 -3.04
C TRP A 16 8.36 11.70 -4.08
N HIS A 17 8.63 12.14 -5.31
CA HIS A 17 7.68 12.05 -6.41
C HIS A 17 7.31 10.59 -6.76
N ASP A 18 8.26 9.67 -6.68
CA ASP A 18 7.99 8.24 -6.88
C ASP A 18 7.08 7.67 -5.79
N ILE A 19 7.29 8.10 -4.54
CA ILE A 19 6.49 7.67 -3.39
C ILE A 19 5.06 8.22 -3.48
N GLU A 20 4.90 9.51 -3.79
CA GLU A 20 3.60 10.14 -4.03
C GLU A 20 2.85 9.47 -5.20
N THR A 21 3.56 9.18 -6.29
CA THR A 21 3.01 8.47 -7.44
C THR A 21 2.58 7.05 -7.07
N MET A 22 3.33 6.37 -6.19
CA MET A 22 2.97 5.05 -5.71
C MET A 22 1.74 5.10 -4.80
N LEU A 23 1.62 6.14 -3.97
CA LEU A 23 0.46 6.36 -3.12
C LEU A 23 -0.82 6.52 -3.95
N ASP A 24 -0.81 7.40 -4.96
CA ASP A 24 -1.95 7.59 -5.88
C ASP A 24 -2.34 6.27 -6.58
N LYS A 25 -1.35 5.49 -7.05
CA LYS A 25 -1.59 4.17 -7.64
C LYS A 25 -2.21 3.18 -6.65
N ALA A 26 -1.73 3.16 -5.41
CA ALA A 26 -2.23 2.28 -4.36
C ALA A 26 -3.69 2.61 -4.01
N GLU A 27 -4.01 3.89 -3.81
CA GLU A 27 -5.37 4.37 -3.51
C GLU A 27 -6.34 4.07 -4.66
N ARG A 28 -5.94 4.32 -5.92
CA ARG A 28 -6.76 3.96 -7.10
C ARG A 28 -7.03 2.47 -7.18
N LYS A 29 -6.02 1.63 -6.94
CA LYS A 29 -6.17 0.18 -6.94
C LYS A 29 -7.02 -0.30 -5.77
N GLN A 30 -6.91 0.34 -4.61
CA GLN A 30 -7.75 0.05 -3.45
C GLN A 30 -9.20 0.37 -3.77
N ASN A 31 -9.47 1.55 -4.34
CA ASN A 31 -10.82 1.95 -4.75
C ASN A 31 -11.41 1.02 -5.81
N SER A 32 -10.62 0.54 -6.79
CA SER A 32 -11.14 -0.40 -7.79
C SER A 32 -11.57 -1.74 -7.17
N HIS A 33 -10.84 -2.23 -6.16
CA HIS A 33 -11.27 -3.38 -5.38
C HIS A 33 -12.49 -3.07 -4.52
N TYR A 34 -12.60 -1.88 -3.95
CA TYR A 34 -13.79 -1.44 -3.23
C TYR A 34 -15.04 -1.47 -4.12
N MET A 35 -14.98 -0.85 -5.30
CA MET A 35 -16.05 -0.88 -6.29
C MET A 35 -16.42 -2.32 -6.69
N SER A 36 -15.41 -3.17 -6.89
CA SER A 36 -15.61 -4.58 -7.28
C SER A 36 -16.12 -5.46 -6.13
N MET A 37 -16.09 -5.01 -4.87
CA MET A 37 -16.74 -5.69 -3.75
C MET A 37 -18.25 -5.44 -3.71
N LEU A 38 -18.67 -4.27 -4.21
CA LEU A 38 -20.08 -3.89 -4.28
C LEU A 38 -20.82 -4.68 -5.36
N ASP A 39 -20.10 -5.19 -6.35
CA ASP A 39 -20.64 -5.97 -7.45
C ASP A 39 -20.25 -7.46 -7.37
N GLY A 40 -21.21 -8.33 -7.68
CA GLY A 40 -20.96 -9.74 -7.94
C GLY A 40 -21.01 -10.72 -6.75
N PRO A 41 -20.76 -12.01 -7.04
CA PRO A 41 -20.97 -13.11 -6.10
C PRO A 41 -19.95 -13.12 -4.96
N LYS A 42 -20.36 -13.69 -3.80
CA LYS A 42 -19.57 -13.76 -2.55
C LYS A 42 -18.09 -14.15 -2.77
N LYS A 43 -17.80 -15.11 -3.66
CA LYS A 43 -16.42 -15.55 -3.95
C LYS A 43 -15.55 -14.43 -4.55
N LYS A 44 -16.09 -13.64 -5.50
CA LYS A 44 -15.38 -12.48 -6.07
C LYS A 44 -15.20 -11.38 -5.02
N ARG A 45 -16.25 -11.12 -4.22
CA ARG A 45 -16.19 -10.14 -3.12
C ARG A 45 -15.07 -10.46 -2.12
N MET A 46 -14.91 -11.73 -1.72
CA MET A 46 -13.85 -12.14 -0.80
C MET A 46 -12.45 -11.90 -1.36
N TYR A 47 -12.24 -12.12 -2.67
CA TYR A 47 -10.98 -11.82 -3.34
C TYR A 47 -10.67 -10.31 -3.29
N HIS A 48 -11.65 -9.47 -3.67
CA HIS A 48 -11.47 -8.03 -3.64
C HIS A 48 -11.28 -7.47 -2.23
N MET A 49 -11.97 -8.02 -1.22
CA MET A 49 -11.82 -7.63 0.18
C MET A 49 -10.41 -7.86 0.72
N ARG A 50 -9.79 -9.01 0.39
CA ARG A 50 -8.40 -9.29 0.80
C ARG A 50 -7.42 -8.30 0.19
N ASN A 51 -7.57 -8.01 -1.10
CA ASN A 51 -6.69 -7.05 -1.78
C ASN A 51 -6.92 -5.61 -1.30
N TYR A 52 -8.18 -5.21 -1.06
CA TYR A 52 -8.52 -3.92 -0.46
C TYR A 52 -7.83 -3.74 0.89
N LYS A 53 -7.90 -4.76 1.76
CA LYS A 53 -7.29 -4.70 3.09
C LYS A 53 -5.76 -4.70 3.04
N ALA A 54 -5.16 -5.46 2.13
CA ALA A 54 -3.71 -5.42 1.91
C ALA A 54 -3.23 -4.04 1.46
N LEU A 55 -3.97 -3.40 0.53
CA LEU A 55 -3.66 -2.06 0.05
C LEU A 55 -3.85 -0.99 1.13
N GLU A 56 -4.74 -1.19 2.09
CA GLU A 56 -4.89 -0.27 3.23
C GLU A 56 -3.59 -0.14 4.03
N GLY A 57 -2.91 -1.25 4.29
CA GLY A 57 -1.59 -1.25 4.93
C GLY A 57 -0.52 -0.56 4.09
N VAL A 58 -0.54 -0.78 2.76
CA VAL A 58 0.39 -0.11 1.83
C VAL A 58 0.17 1.40 1.82
N VAL A 59 -1.09 1.85 1.69
CA VAL A 59 -1.47 3.27 1.71
C VAL A 59 -1.05 3.91 3.03
N LYS A 60 -1.34 3.26 4.17
CA LYS A 60 -0.96 3.75 5.49
C LYS A 60 0.56 3.91 5.65
N ALA A 61 1.34 2.92 5.20
CA ALA A 61 2.80 2.99 5.23
C ALA A 61 3.35 4.11 4.35
N LEU A 62 2.84 4.28 3.13
CA LEU A 62 3.26 5.35 2.22
C LEU A 62 2.93 6.74 2.78
N ARG A 63 1.73 6.92 3.35
CA ARG A 63 1.31 8.18 4.00
C ARG A 63 2.19 8.49 5.21
N TRP A 64 2.52 7.49 6.02
CA TRP A 64 3.49 7.65 7.11
C TRP A 64 4.88 8.07 6.61
N VAL A 65 5.39 7.42 5.55
CA VAL A 65 6.68 7.81 4.92
C VAL A 65 6.67 9.27 4.45
N LEU A 66 5.53 9.77 3.96
CA LEU A 66 5.34 11.16 3.53
C LEU A 66 5.10 12.14 4.68
N GLY A 67 5.03 11.68 5.93
CA GLY A 67 4.85 12.54 7.11
C GLY A 67 3.40 12.98 7.35
N ASP A 68 2.43 12.13 7.04
CA ASP A 68 1.02 12.37 7.39
C ASP A 68 0.85 12.56 8.90
N LYS A 69 0.34 13.73 9.30
CA LYS A 69 0.20 14.14 10.70
C LYS A 69 -0.85 13.34 11.46
N ASP A 70 -1.74 12.66 10.74
CA ASP A 70 -2.80 11.84 11.33
C ASP A 70 -2.35 10.37 11.55
N ILE A 71 -1.12 10.01 11.17
CA ILE A 71 -0.58 8.66 11.31
C ILE A 71 0.69 8.69 12.15
N ASP A 72 0.58 8.28 13.41
CA ASP A 72 1.72 8.19 14.33
C ASP A 72 2.65 7.01 13.97
N HIS A 73 2.07 5.82 13.78
CA HIS A 73 2.81 4.61 13.42
C HIS A 73 2.07 3.78 12.36
N PRO A 74 2.73 3.32 11.28
CA PRO A 74 2.04 2.70 10.14
C PRO A 74 1.51 1.30 10.43
N LEU A 75 1.97 0.67 11.51
CA LEU A 75 1.58 -0.69 11.92
C LEU A 75 0.55 -0.73 13.06
N GLU A 76 0.17 0.42 13.62
CA GLU A 76 -0.85 0.54 14.67
C GLU A 76 -2.17 1.06 14.11
#